data_AF-A0A264W6I8-F1
#
_entry.id   AF-A0A264W6I8-F1
#
_cell.length_a   1.000
_cell.length_b   1.000
_cell.length_c   1.000
_cell.angle_alpha   90.00
_cell.angle_beta   90.00
_cell.angle_gamma   90.00
#
_symmetry.space_group_name_H-M   'P 1'
#
loop_
_entity.id
_entity.type
_entity.pdbx_description
1 polymer ?
#
loop_
_entity_poly.entity_id
_entity_poly.type
_entity_poly.pdbx_seq_one_letter_code
_entity_poly.pdbx_strand_id
1 'polypeptide(L)'
;MKLTTHQQQKLASALYTINRHVKTASDKKPLYELKKDSLDQLIRLGYASKKGLHFSDNPKQSKQHSTTLVEFGDYLFHLPVGPEDKTLPHLGKLDHTYANPQVKMNLQTAKTELENFLQRKKPMERPKQPVSRYKPLTSTPSPSEYRRSQKNPYK
;
A
#
# COMPACT_ATOMS: atom_id res chain seq x y z
N MET A 1 -6.62 19.31 -15.54
CA MET A 1 -7.74 18.94 -14.64
C MET A 1 -7.53 19.62 -13.30
N LYS A 2 -8.54 20.34 -12.78
CA LYS A 2 -8.50 20.92 -11.43
C LYS A 2 -9.10 19.92 -10.43
N LEU A 3 -8.36 19.56 -9.38
CA LEU A 3 -8.87 18.69 -8.31
C LEU A 3 -9.75 19.49 -7.36
N THR A 4 -10.93 18.97 -7.07
CA THR A 4 -11.81 19.57 -6.04
C THR A 4 -11.23 19.35 -4.64
N THR A 5 -11.60 20.18 -3.67
CA THR A 5 -11.15 20.03 -2.28
C THR A 5 -11.44 18.64 -1.71
N HIS A 6 -12.63 18.11 -1.98
CA HIS A 6 -13.02 16.76 -1.59
C HIS A 6 -12.11 15.69 -2.21
N GLN A 7 -11.75 15.83 -3.50
CA GLN A 7 -10.82 14.91 -4.16
C GLN A 7 -9.42 14.99 -3.53
N GLN A 8 -8.93 16.19 -3.21
CA GLN A 8 -7.63 16.36 -2.56
C GLN A 8 -7.60 15.70 -1.17
N GLN A 9 -8.64 15.91 -0.35
CA GLN A 9 -8.76 15.27 0.96
C GLN A 9 -8.81 13.74 0.85
N LYS A 10 -9.52 13.22 -0.14
CA LYS A 10 -9.59 11.78 -0.42
C LYS A 10 -8.23 11.20 -0.81
N LEU A 11 -7.47 11.90 -1.66
CA LEU A 11 -6.11 11.51 -2.04
C LEU A 11 -5.13 11.59 -0.86
N ALA A 12 -5.24 12.62 -0.01
CA ALA A 12 -4.39 12.78 1.16
C ALA A 12 -4.64 11.65 2.17
N SER A 13 -5.91 11.31 2.39
CA SER A 13 -6.33 10.15 3.18
C SER A 13 -5.79 8.83 2.62
N ALA A 14 -5.85 8.66 1.28
CA ALA A 14 -5.30 7.47 0.62
C ALA A 14 -3.78 7.36 0.81
N LEU A 15 -3.03 8.46 0.61
CA LEU A 15 -1.60 8.53 0.86
C LEU A 15 -1.24 8.19 2.32
N TYR A 16 -2.00 8.71 3.28
CA TYR A 16 -1.82 8.41 4.70
C TYR A 16 -2.00 6.91 4.99
N THR A 17 -3.07 6.30 4.47
CA THR A 17 -3.32 4.86 4.59
C THR A 17 -2.19 4.05 3.99
N ILE A 18 -1.76 4.34 2.74
CA ILE A 18 -0.63 3.62 2.11
C ILE A 18 0.63 3.73 2.96
N ASN A 19 0.96 4.92 3.46
CA ASN A 19 2.15 5.14 4.28
C ASN A 19 2.13 4.32 5.59
N ARG A 20 0.95 4.18 6.22
CA ARG A 20 0.78 3.31 7.39
C ARG A 20 1.07 1.85 7.05
N HIS A 21 0.58 1.37 5.91
CA HIS A 21 0.79 -0.01 5.47
C HIS A 21 2.22 -0.29 5.00
N VAL A 22 2.94 0.68 4.42
CA VAL A 22 4.38 0.54 4.09
C VAL A 22 5.20 0.19 5.34
N LYS A 23 4.85 0.74 6.51
CA LYS A 23 5.59 0.46 7.75
C LYS A 23 5.46 -1.01 8.18
N THR A 24 4.29 -1.61 7.98
CA THR A 24 3.92 -2.92 8.52
C THR A 24 3.91 -4.06 7.50
N ALA A 25 3.88 -3.77 6.19
CA ALA A 25 3.79 -4.78 5.14
C ALA A 25 5.09 -5.61 5.00
N SER A 26 4.95 -6.89 4.70
CA SER A 26 6.09 -7.77 4.37
C SER A 26 6.73 -7.39 3.04
N ASP A 27 5.91 -7.11 2.01
CA ASP A 27 6.37 -6.52 0.74
C ASP A 27 6.01 -5.03 0.68
N LYS A 28 7.04 -4.19 0.83
CA LYS A 28 6.91 -2.72 0.96
C LYS A 28 7.10 -1.98 -0.36
N LYS A 29 7.79 -2.61 -1.33
CA LYS A 29 8.22 -1.97 -2.57
C LYS A 29 7.06 -1.39 -3.39
N PRO A 30 5.97 -2.14 -3.69
CA PRO A 30 4.90 -1.61 -4.55
C PRO A 30 4.13 -0.46 -3.88
N LEU A 31 3.93 -0.53 -2.56
CA LEU A 31 3.26 0.52 -1.81
C LEU A 31 4.10 1.79 -1.75
N TYR A 32 5.40 1.63 -1.61
CA TYR A 32 6.35 2.72 -1.58
C TYR A 32 6.42 3.47 -2.92
N GLU A 33 6.52 2.73 -4.02
CA GLU A 33 6.50 3.29 -5.39
C GLU A 33 5.19 4.04 -5.64
N LEU A 34 4.04 3.42 -5.32
CA LEU A 34 2.73 4.05 -5.49
C LEU A 34 2.61 5.38 -4.72
N LYS A 35 3.07 5.41 -3.46
CA LYS A 35 3.11 6.64 -2.65
C LYS A 35 4.00 7.69 -3.29
N LYS A 36 5.22 7.32 -3.67
CA LYS A 36 6.21 8.24 -4.26
C LYS A 36 5.67 8.86 -5.54
N ASP A 37 5.22 8.05 -6.48
CA ASP A 37 4.75 8.50 -7.78
C ASP A 37 3.52 9.41 -7.66
N SER A 38 2.62 9.10 -6.70
CA SER A 38 1.46 9.94 -6.41
C SER A 38 1.86 11.32 -5.89
N LEU A 39 2.82 11.40 -4.96
CA LEU A 39 3.32 12.66 -4.43
C LEU A 39 4.08 13.46 -5.49
N ASP A 40 4.95 12.81 -6.26
CA ASP A 40 5.69 13.45 -7.35
C ASP A 40 4.73 14.09 -8.37
N GLN A 41 3.65 13.38 -8.72
CA GLN A 41 2.61 13.90 -9.59
C GLN A 41 1.82 15.06 -8.96
N LEU A 42 1.49 14.99 -7.66
CA LEU A 42 0.81 16.10 -6.96
C LEU A 42 1.69 17.35 -6.87
N ILE A 43 2.99 17.19 -6.66
CA ILE A 43 3.96 18.29 -6.65
C ILE A 43 4.05 18.91 -8.05
N ARG A 44 4.19 18.08 -9.10
CA ARG A 44 4.23 18.54 -10.49
C ARG A 44 2.97 19.31 -10.89
N LEU A 45 1.81 18.89 -10.40
CA LEU A 45 0.54 19.56 -10.65
C LEU A 45 0.30 20.80 -9.76
N GLY A 46 1.18 21.08 -8.80
CA GLY A 46 1.09 22.24 -7.90
C GLY A 46 0.10 22.07 -6.74
N TYR A 47 -0.37 20.85 -6.46
CA TYR A 47 -1.26 20.59 -5.31
C TYR A 47 -0.50 20.30 -4.03
N ALA A 48 0.72 19.79 -4.13
CA ALA A 48 1.60 19.52 -3.00
C ALA A 48 2.85 20.39 -3.09
N SER A 49 3.42 20.72 -1.93
CA SER A 49 4.58 21.61 -1.83
C SER A 49 5.69 20.97 -1.00
N LYS A 50 6.92 21.07 -1.49
CA LYS A 50 8.12 20.68 -0.73
C LYS A 50 8.47 21.83 0.22
N LYS A 51 8.41 21.59 1.52
CA LYS A 51 8.62 22.62 2.55
C LYS A 51 10.09 22.80 2.93
N GLY A 52 10.84 21.72 2.95
CA GLY A 52 12.23 21.75 3.41
C GLY A 52 12.79 20.38 3.71
N LEU A 53 13.98 20.37 4.30
CA LEU A 53 14.71 19.17 4.67
C LEU A 53 14.70 18.95 6.19
N HIS A 54 14.44 17.71 6.61
CA HIS A 54 14.66 17.25 7.98
C HIS A 54 15.80 16.24 8.04
N PHE A 55 16.57 16.25 9.11
CA PHE A 55 17.48 15.15 9.41
C PHE A 55 16.69 13.89 9.75
N SER A 56 17.11 12.74 9.22
CA SER A 56 16.54 11.43 9.55
C SER A 56 17.00 11.00 10.94
N ASP A 57 16.05 10.55 11.77
CA ASP A 57 16.34 10.01 13.11
C ASP A 57 17.06 8.65 13.07
N ASN A 58 16.99 7.93 11.94
CA ASN A 58 17.58 6.60 11.77
C ASN A 58 18.69 6.64 10.71
N PRO A 59 19.87 7.22 11.01
CA PRO A 59 20.99 7.24 10.09
C PRO A 59 21.52 5.82 9.86
N LYS A 60 21.50 5.35 8.61
CA LYS A 60 22.19 4.11 8.23
C LYS A 60 23.67 4.39 8.01
N GLN A 61 24.52 3.42 8.36
CA GLN A 61 25.97 3.46 8.15
C GLN A 61 26.68 4.64 8.86
N SER A 62 26.12 5.12 9.98
CA SER A 62 26.65 6.25 10.75
C SER A 62 26.79 7.55 9.94
N LYS A 63 26.05 7.68 8.84
CA LYS A 63 26.00 8.89 8.01
C LYS A 63 24.67 9.60 8.25
N GLN A 64 24.73 10.90 8.46
CA GLN A 64 23.53 11.72 8.55
C GLN A 64 22.87 11.78 7.17
N HIS A 65 21.57 11.45 7.12
CA HIS A 65 20.77 11.55 5.91
C HIS A 65 19.65 12.55 6.15
N SER A 66 19.29 13.31 5.13
CA SER A 66 18.12 14.18 5.16
C SER A 66 16.94 13.53 4.45
N THR A 67 15.74 13.98 4.78
CA THR A 67 14.47 13.63 4.14
C THR A 67 13.72 14.90 3.75
N THR A 68 13.03 14.86 2.63
CA THR A 68 12.25 15.99 2.14
C THR A 68 10.86 15.96 2.78
N LEU A 69 10.48 17.06 3.42
CA LEU A 69 9.14 17.29 3.94
C LEU A 69 8.23 17.80 2.82
N VAL A 70 7.14 17.10 2.57
CA VAL A 70 6.12 17.45 1.58
C VAL A 70 4.79 17.67 2.29
N GLU A 71 4.17 18.82 2.04
CA GLU A 71 2.83 19.15 2.51
C GLU A 71 1.81 18.89 1.39
N PHE A 72 0.70 18.24 1.73
CA PHE A 72 -0.45 18.08 0.85
C PHE A 72 -1.76 18.07 1.66
N GLY A 73 -2.57 19.11 1.49
CA GLY A 73 -3.73 19.35 2.36
C GLY A 73 -3.30 19.47 3.82
N ASP A 74 -4.01 18.79 4.72
CA ASP A 74 -3.69 18.76 6.15
C ASP A 74 -2.65 17.69 6.52
N TYR A 75 -1.87 17.19 5.55
CA TYR A 75 -0.95 16.07 5.76
C TYR A 75 0.48 16.43 5.41
N LEU A 76 1.39 15.94 6.24
CA LEU A 76 2.83 16.01 6.05
C LEU A 76 3.39 14.63 5.74
N PHE A 77 4.19 14.55 4.68
CA PHE A 77 4.81 13.32 4.20
C PHE A 77 6.32 13.50 4.07
N HIS A 78 7.06 12.44 4.38
CA HIS A 78 8.51 12.38 4.14
C HIS A 78 8.80 11.53 2.90
N LEU A 79 9.67 12.06 2.05
CA LEU A 79 10.27 11.39 0.89
C LEU A 79 11.80 11.38 1.05
N PRO A 80 12.53 10.44 0.41
CA PRO A 80 13.97 10.56 0.28
C PRO A 80 14.33 11.82 -0.49
N VAL A 81 15.46 12.41 -0.13
CA VAL A 81 15.97 13.61 -0.79
C VAL A 81 16.33 13.33 -2.24
N GLY A 82 15.69 14.05 -3.15
CA GLY A 82 16.07 14.11 -4.55
C GLY A 82 17.23 15.11 -4.80
N PRO A 83 17.88 15.07 -5.97
CA PRO A 83 18.91 16.05 -6.34
C PRO A 83 18.43 17.49 -6.25
N GLU A 84 17.19 17.77 -6.68
CA GLU A 84 16.58 19.09 -6.68
C GLU A 84 16.29 19.63 -5.26
N ASP A 85 16.09 18.72 -4.30
CA ASP A 85 15.71 19.06 -2.93
C ASP A 85 16.85 19.63 -2.10
N LYS A 86 18.10 19.44 -2.55
CA LYS A 86 19.30 19.90 -1.82
C LYS A 86 19.37 21.43 -1.69
N THR A 87 18.62 22.14 -2.52
CA THR A 87 18.53 23.62 -2.49
C THR A 87 17.49 24.11 -1.48
N LEU A 88 16.65 23.22 -0.93
CA LEU A 88 15.63 23.57 0.04
C LEU A 88 16.24 23.89 1.41
N PRO A 89 15.61 24.78 2.20
CA PRO A 89 16.08 25.12 3.53
C PRO A 89 16.03 23.89 4.45
N HIS A 90 17.01 23.81 5.35
CA HIS A 90 17.03 22.79 6.38
C HIS A 90 16.18 23.24 7.58
N LEU A 91 15.12 22.50 7.87
CA LEU A 91 14.17 22.78 8.96
C LEU A 91 14.65 22.22 10.31
N GLY A 92 15.71 21.40 10.29
CA GLY A 92 16.38 20.90 11.49
C GLY A 92 16.04 19.44 11.76
N LYS A 93 15.76 19.13 13.03
CA LYS A 93 15.35 17.78 13.46
C LYS A 93 13.89 17.53 13.09
N LEU A 94 13.50 16.26 13.09
CA LEU A 94 12.13 15.87 12.83
C LEU A 94 11.18 16.49 13.86
N ASP A 95 10.15 17.18 13.39
CA ASP A 95 9.09 17.69 14.26
C ASP A 95 8.12 16.56 14.63
N HIS A 96 8.03 16.26 15.93
CA HIS A 96 7.14 15.25 16.49
C HIS A 96 5.86 15.83 17.09
N THR A 97 5.72 17.16 17.10
CA THR A 97 4.55 17.84 17.69
C THR A 97 3.32 17.71 16.79
N TYR A 98 3.54 17.67 15.47
CA TYR A 98 2.47 17.51 14.50
C TYR A 98 2.18 16.05 14.17
N ALA A 99 0.91 15.67 14.25
CA ALA A 99 0.42 14.37 13.79
C ALA A 99 -0.56 14.56 12.64
N ASN A 100 -0.38 13.75 11.58
CA ASN A 100 -1.34 13.71 10.48
C ASN A 100 -2.75 13.32 11.00
N PRO A 101 -3.82 13.93 10.47
CA PRO A 101 -5.18 13.57 10.82
C PRO A 101 -5.46 12.08 10.63
N GLN A 102 -6.17 11.46 11.57
CA GLN A 102 -6.49 10.04 11.49
C GLN A 102 -7.69 9.79 10.57
N VAL A 103 -7.57 8.82 9.66
CA VAL A 103 -8.65 8.44 8.74
C VAL A 103 -8.84 6.93 8.71
N LYS A 104 -10.11 6.52 8.57
CA LYS A 104 -10.52 5.13 8.37
C LYS A 104 -10.72 4.86 6.87
N MET A 105 -9.63 4.64 6.14
CA MET A 105 -9.67 4.15 4.75
C MET A 105 -8.93 2.82 4.67
N ASN A 106 -9.54 1.80 4.05
CA ASN A 106 -8.89 0.50 3.88
C ASN A 106 -7.82 0.55 2.77
N LEU A 107 -6.87 -0.39 2.82
CA LEU A 107 -5.74 -0.46 1.88
C LEU A 107 -6.17 -0.58 0.42
N GLN A 108 -7.19 -1.39 0.11
CA GLN A 108 -7.61 -1.65 -1.26
C GLN A 108 -8.24 -0.42 -1.92
N THR A 109 -9.07 0.30 -1.16
CA THR A 109 -9.64 1.57 -1.57
C THR A 109 -8.52 2.59 -1.77
N ALA A 110 -7.60 2.74 -0.82
CA ALA A 110 -6.48 3.68 -0.95
C ALA A 110 -5.63 3.43 -2.20
N LYS A 111 -5.28 2.16 -2.48
CA LYS A 111 -4.57 1.78 -3.71
C LYS A 111 -5.34 2.20 -4.95
N THR A 112 -6.62 1.85 -5.00
CA THR A 112 -7.47 2.14 -6.16
C THR A 112 -7.59 3.63 -6.42
N GLU A 113 -7.74 4.45 -5.38
CA GLU A 113 -7.79 5.91 -5.53
C GLU A 113 -6.49 6.48 -6.12
N LEU A 114 -5.33 6.04 -5.63
CA LEU A 114 -4.03 6.52 -6.12
C LEU A 114 -3.70 6.01 -7.53
N GLU A 115 -4.02 4.76 -7.84
CA GLU A 115 -3.84 4.19 -9.17
C GLU A 115 -4.72 4.89 -10.21
N ASN A 116 -5.98 5.15 -9.86
CA ASN A 116 -6.91 5.91 -10.71
C ASN A 116 -6.40 7.33 -10.95
N PHE A 117 -5.88 7.99 -9.90
CA PHE A 117 -5.28 9.32 -10.03
C PHE A 117 -4.06 9.34 -10.95
N LEU A 118 -3.19 8.34 -10.84
CA LEU A 118 -2.02 8.19 -11.71
C LEU A 118 -2.35 7.69 -13.12
N GLN A 119 -3.62 7.41 -13.40
CA GLN A 119 -4.08 6.81 -14.66
C GLN A 119 -3.34 5.49 -14.99
N ARG A 120 -2.84 4.80 -13.95
CA ARG A 120 -2.23 3.49 -14.10
C ARG A 120 -3.36 2.50 -14.32
N LYS A 121 -3.51 2.01 -15.55
CA LYS A 121 -4.43 0.91 -15.84
C LYS A 121 -4.01 -0.27 -14.95
N LYS A 122 -4.89 -0.68 -14.03
CA LYS A 122 -4.75 -1.98 -13.37
C LYS A 122 -4.65 -3.05 -14.48
N PRO A 123 -3.70 -3.99 -14.41
CA PRO A 123 -3.97 -5.30 -14.99
C PRO A 123 -5.27 -5.76 -14.32
N MET A 124 -6.32 -6.01 -15.09
CA MET A 124 -7.55 -6.57 -14.54
C MET A 124 -7.16 -7.84 -13.77
N GLU A 125 -7.23 -7.80 -12.43
CA GLU A 125 -7.21 -9.01 -11.65
C GLU A 125 -8.41 -9.82 -12.14
N ARG A 126 -8.14 -10.92 -12.86
CA ARG A 126 -9.18 -11.85 -13.28
C ARG A 126 -9.96 -12.20 -12.01
N PRO A 127 -11.30 -12.14 -12.02
CA PRO A 127 -12.07 -12.50 -10.85
C PRO A 127 -11.61 -13.88 -10.41
N LYS A 128 -11.09 -13.98 -9.18
CA LYS A 128 -10.76 -15.27 -8.58
C LYS A 128 -12.08 -16.03 -8.53
N GLN A 129 -12.22 -16.97 -9.46
CA GLN A 129 -13.33 -17.92 -9.48
C GLN A 129 -13.49 -18.44 -8.06
N PRO A 130 -14.72 -18.45 -7.49
CA PRO A 130 -14.92 -19.01 -6.17
C PRO A 130 -14.38 -20.43 -6.21
N VAL A 131 -13.34 -20.71 -5.42
CA VAL A 131 -12.86 -22.07 -5.21
C VAL A 131 -14.05 -22.86 -4.71
N SER A 132 -14.57 -23.74 -5.57
CA SER A 132 -15.64 -24.65 -5.23
C SER A 132 -15.25 -25.34 -3.93
N ARG A 133 -16.03 -25.10 -2.87
CA ARG A 133 -15.87 -25.74 -1.58
C ARG A 133 -15.98 -27.25 -1.85
N TYR A 134 -14.85 -27.95 -1.84
CA TYR A 134 -14.80 -29.39 -2.01
C TYR A 134 -15.81 -30.02 -1.04
N LYS A 135 -16.85 -30.65 -1.58
CA LYS A 135 -17.73 -31.52 -0.79
C LYS A 135 -16.92 -32.76 -0.44
N PRO A 136 -16.80 -33.16 0.84
CA PRO A 136 -16.15 -34.42 1.18
C PRO A 136 -16.96 -35.57 0.55
N LEU A 137 -16.30 -36.41 -0.24
CA LEU A 137 -16.85 -37.67 -0.73
C LEU A 137 -16.94 -38.65 0.44
N THR A 138 -18.09 -38.67 1.12
CA THR A 138 -18.43 -39.77 2.02
C THR A 138 -18.97 -40.93 1.20
N SER A 139 -18.14 -41.92 0.90
CA SER A 139 -18.56 -43.31 0.65
C SER A 139 -17.34 -44.22 0.54
N THR A 140 -16.61 -44.40 1.65
CA THR A 140 -15.78 -45.60 1.81
C THR A 140 -16.69 -46.72 2.34
N PRO A 141 -16.95 -47.78 1.57
CA PRO A 141 -17.64 -48.95 2.11
C PRO A 141 -16.82 -49.60 3.23
N SER A 142 -17.50 -50.06 4.27
CA SER A 142 -16.90 -50.68 5.45
C SER A 142 -16.12 -51.94 5.07
N PRO A 143 -14.96 -52.24 5.71
CA PRO A 143 -14.15 -53.44 5.45
C PRO A 143 -14.89 -54.79 5.53
N SER A 144 -16.10 -54.83 6.11
CA SER A 144 -16.94 -56.03 6.18
C SER A 144 -17.53 -56.48 4.84
N GLU A 145 -17.65 -55.59 3.85
CA GLU A 145 -18.31 -55.89 2.58
C GLU A 145 -17.42 -56.65 1.58
N TYR A 146 -16.08 -56.48 1.68
CA TYR A 146 -15.13 -57.17 0.81
C TYR A 146 -15.04 -58.69 1.02
N ARG A 147 -15.47 -59.19 2.19
CA ARG A 147 -15.32 -60.61 2.53
C ARG A 147 -16.43 -61.52 1.98
N ARG A 148 -17.51 -60.95 1.43
CA ARG A 148 -18.67 -61.71 0.93
C ARG A 148 -18.60 -62.02 -0.57
N SER A 149 -17.71 -61.38 -1.32
CA SER A 149 -17.64 -61.48 -2.79
C SER A 149 -16.64 -62.51 -3.34
N GLN A 150 -15.98 -63.32 -2.49
CA GLN A 150 -14.92 -64.24 -2.92
C GLN A 150 -15.10 -65.67 -2.39
N LYS A 151 -16.30 -66.27 -2.54
CA LYS A 151 -16.48 -67.74 -2.40
C LYS A 151 -16.83 -68.39 -3.74
N ASN A 152 -15.75 -68.64 -4.48
CA ASN A 152 -15.34 -69.84 -5.24
C ASN A 152 -16.31 -70.48 -6.28
N PRO A 153 -16.00 -70.39 -7.60
CA PRO A 153 -16.74 -71.07 -8.67
C PRO A 153 -16.13 -72.43 -9.11
N TYR A 154 -15.54 -73.23 -8.21
CA TYR A 154 -15.19 -74.62 -8.52
C TYR A 154 -15.97 -75.58 -7.63
N LYS A 155 -17.13 -76.01 -8.12
CA LYS A 155 -17.78 -77.28 -7.78
C LYS A 155 -18.50 -77.82 -9.01
#